data_AF-A0A1T2A1E2-F1
#
_entry.id   AF-A0A1T2A1E2-F1
#
_cell.length_a   1.000
_cell.length_b   1.000
_cell.length_c   1.000
_cell.angle_alpha   90.00
_cell.angle_beta   90.00
_cell.angle_gamma   90.00
#
_symmetry.space_group_name_H-M   'P 1'
#
loop_
_entity.id
_entity.type
_entity.pdbx_description
1 polymer ?
#
loop_
_entity_poly.entity_id
_entity_poly.type
_entity_poly.pdbx_seq_one_letter_code
_entity_poly.pdbx_strand_id
1 'polypeptide(L)'
;MAQMSKLQVKRLAALARLTRMQREAELAELARLNARARALDARIASLQAEERSTRETLAQDPASGQHTLAYLRYLSLEDTRLRAARKELDPALAAQHGATARAVGRHDVVTKLGHPKRGAPR
;
A
#
# COMPACT_ATOMS: atom_id res chain seq x y z
N MET A 1 -4.37 -15.09 41.70
CA MET A 1 -4.11 -15.15 40.24
C MET A 1 -4.63 -16.49 39.73
N ALA A 2 -5.54 -16.52 38.76
CA ALA A 2 -6.04 -17.78 38.21
C ALA A 2 -4.96 -18.46 37.34
N GLN A 3 -4.57 -19.68 37.70
CA GLN A 3 -3.66 -20.49 36.88
C GLN A 3 -4.39 -20.91 35.59
N MET A 4 -3.85 -20.54 34.43
CA MET A 4 -4.40 -21.01 33.16
C MET A 4 -4.20 -22.52 33.02
N SER A 5 -5.24 -23.23 32.59
CA SER A 5 -5.17 -24.66 32.34
C SER A 5 -4.26 -24.96 31.14
N LYS A 6 -3.69 -26.17 31.09
CA LYS A 6 -2.88 -26.65 29.94
C LYS A 6 -3.63 -26.50 28.60
N LEU A 7 -4.96 -26.67 28.61
CA LEU A 7 -5.81 -26.49 27.44
C LEU A 7 -5.89 -25.02 27.00
N GLN A 8 -6.02 -24.09 27.95
CA GLN A 8 -6.05 -22.64 27.67
C GLN A 8 -4.72 -22.17 27.06
N VAL A 9 -3.59 -22.64 27.58
CA VAL A 9 -2.26 -22.32 27.03
C VAL A 9 -2.11 -22.82 25.58
N LYS A 10 -2.53 -24.07 25.30
CA LYS A 10 -2.49 -24.62 23.93
C LYS A 10 -3.37 -23.83 22.96
N ARG A 11 -4.59 -23.47 23.37
CA ARG A 11 -5.53 -22.65 22.57
C ARG A 11 -4.95 -21.27 22.29
N LEU A 12 -4.34 -20.63 23.28
CA LEU A 12 -3.74 -19.31 23.14
C LEU A 12 -2.51 -19.33 22.22
N ALA A 13 -1.67 -20.36 22.30
CA ALA A 13 -0.56 -20.54 21.38
C ALA A 13 -1.03 -20.78 19.92
N ALA A 14 -2.11 -21.54 19.73
CA ALA A 14 -2.74 -21.70 18.42
C ALA A 14 -3.28 -20.38 17.87
N LEU A 15 -3.95 -19.58 18.72
CA LEU A 15 -4.46 -18.27 18.35
C LEU A 15 -3.33 -17.27 18.02
N ALA A 16 -2.22 -17.32 18.75
CA ALA A 16 -1.05 -16.48 18.47
C ALA A 16 -0.46 -16.77 17.08
N ARG A 17 -0.39 -18.04 16.68
CA ARG A 17 0.03 -18.45 15.33
C ARG A 17 -0.94 -17.97 14.25
N LEU A 18 -2.24 -18.15 14.47
CA LEU A 18 -3.27 -17.70 13.52
C LEU A 18 -3.21 -16.18 13.31
N THR A 19 -3.16 -15.41 14.40
CA THR A 19 -3.08 -13.95 14.34
C THR A 19 -1.79 -13.44 13.72
N ARG A 20 -0.67 -14.16 13.90
CA ARG A 20 0.59 -13.88 13.20
C ARG A 20 0.44 -14.04 11.68
N MET A 21 -0.10 -15.17 11.23
CA MET A 21 -0.32 -15.42 9.80
C MET A 21 -1.26 -14.38 9.19
N GLN A 22 -2.34 -14.03 9.91
CA GLN A 22 -3.26 -12.99 9.45
C GLN A 22 -2.54 -11.63 9.35
N ARG A 23 -1.76 -11.24 10.35
CA ARG A 23 -0.96 -10.01 10.29
C ARG A 23 -0.02 -9.99 9.08
N GLU A 24 0.69 -11.09 8.82
CA GLU A 24 1.62 -11.20 7.70
C GLU A 24 0.88 -11.09 6.35
N ALA A 25 -0.30 -11.72 6.21
CA ALA A 25 -1.12 -11.63 5.01
C ALA A 25 -1.60 -10.18 4.75
N GLU A 26 -2.11 -9.50 5.78
CA GLU A 26 -2.59 -8.12 5.64
C GLU A 26 -1.45 -7.14 5.30
N LEU A 27 -0.26 -7.35 5.86
CA LEU A 27 0.94 -6.56 5.53
C LEU A 27 1.42 -6.80 4.10
N ALA A 28 1.39 -8.05 3.63
CA ALA A 28 1.74 -8.39 2.25
C ALA A 28 0.79 -7.73 1.26
N GLU A 29 -0.52 -7.75 1.53
CA GLU A 29 -1.51 -7.10 0.69
C GLU A 29 -1.36 -5.57 0.70
N LEU A 30 -1.09 -4.98 1.86
CA LEU A 30 -0.77 -3.54 1.95
C LEU A 30 0.48 -3.18 1.14
N ALA A 31 1.53 -4.01 1.20
CA ALA A 31 2.74 -3.80 0.42
C ALA A 31 2.47 -3.90 -1.09
N ARG A 32 1.62 -4.84 -1.52
CA ARG A 32 1.19 -5.02 -2.91
C ARG A 32 0.45 -3.79 -3.44
N LEU A 33 -0.54 -3.29 -2.69
CA LEU A 33 -1.28 -2.09 -3.07
C LEU A 33 -0.37 -0.85 -3.14
N ASN A 34 0.52 -0.68 -2.17
CA ASN A 34 1.49 0.42 -2.17
C ASN A 34 2.51 0.32 -3.32
N ALA A 35 2.93 -0.88 -3.71
CA ALA A 35 3.78 -1.08 -4.87
C ALA A 35 3.05 -0.66 -6.17
N ARG A 36 1.77 -1.02 -6.30
CA ARG A 36 0.94 -0.62 -7.43
C ARG A 36 0.74 0.89 -7.49
N ALA A 37 0.46 1.54 -6.36
CA ALA A 37 0.34 2.99 -6.27
C ALA A 37 1.65 3.69 -6.71
N ARG A 38 2.79 3.26 -6.18
CA ARG A 38 4.11 3.80 -6.55
C ARG A 38 4.44 3.60 -8.03
N ALA A 39 4.05 2.47 -8.62
CA ALA A 39 4.25 2.22 -10.04
C ALA A 39 3.45 3.20 -10.92
N LEU A 40 2.20 3.50 -10.53
CA LEU A 40 1.39 4.52 -11.21
C LEU A 40 1.99 5.92 -11.03
N ASP A 41 2.40 6.28 -9.82
CA ASP A 41 3.03 7.58 -9.53
C ASP A 41 4.31 7.78 -10.35
N ALA A 42 5.15 6.74 -10.47
CA ALA A 42 6.34 6.75 -11.31
C ALA A 42 6.02 6.90 -12.80
N ARG A 43 4.97 6.23 -13.29
CA ARG A 43 4.54 6.36 -14.69
C ARG A 43 3.99 7.75 -15.00
N ILE A 44 3.21 8.34 -14.08
CA ILE A 44 2.73 9.72 -14.18
C ILE A 44 3.91 10.69 -14.26
N ALA A 45 4.90 10.56 -13.37
CA ALA A 45 6.08 11.41 -13.38
C ALA A 45 6.88 11.29 -14.69
N SER A 46 6.99 10.07 -15.23
CA SER A 46 7.61 9.82 -16.54
C SER A 46 6.85 10.51 -17.68
N LEU A 47 5.51 10.42 -17.71
CA LEU A 47 4.70 11.10 -18.74
C LEU A 47 4.82 12.62 -18.65
N GLN A 48 4.87 13.19 -17.44
CA GLN A 48 5.07 14.63 -17.25
C GLN A 48 6.46 15.10 -17.69
N ALA A 49 7.49 14.27 -17.55
CA ALA A 49 8.82 14.55 -18.09
C ALA A 49 8.80 14.52 -19.64
N GLU A 50 8.14 13.53 -20.21
CA GLU A 50 7.98 13.37 -21.66
C GLU A 50 7.16 14.52 -22.29
N GLU A 51 6.09 14.96 -21.63
CA GLU A 51 5.29 16.11 -22.05
C GLU A 51 6.12 17.40 -22.07
N ARG A 52 6.93 17.63 -21.02
CA ARG A 52 7.83 18.80 -20.97
C ARG A 52 8.86 18.76 -22.10
N SER A 53 9.52 17.63 -22.30
CA SER A 53 10.49 17.46 -23.38
C SER A 53 9.84 17.66 -24.76
N THR A 54 8.64 17.14 -24.96
CA THR A 54 7.89 17.28 -26.23
C THR A 54 7.53 18.76 -26.50
N ARG A 55 7.17 19.52 -25.46
CA ARG A 55 6.92 20.97 -25.59
C ARG A 55 8.18 21.75 -25.92
N GLU A 56 9.32 21.38 -25.35
CA GLU A 56 10.62 21.98 -25.67
C GLU A 56 10.98 21.74 -27.14
N THR A 57 10.81 20.52 -27.64
CA THR A 57 11.01 20.21 -29.07
C THR A 57 10.08 21.03 -29.96
N LEU A 58 8.80 21.17 -29.61
CA LEU A 58 7.86 22.00 -30.37
C LEU A 58 8.28 23.46 -30.45
N ALA A 59 8.86 23.99 -29.38
CA ALA A 59 9.36 25.37 -29.33
C ALA A 59 10.61 25.57 -30.19
N GLN A 60 11.47 24.55 -30.31
CA GLN A 60 12.70 24.57 -31.11
C GLN A 60 12.44 24.30 -32.60
N ASP A 61 11.48 23.45 -32.92
CA ASP A 61 11.09 23.11 -34.28
C ASP A 61 9.55 23.19 -34.48
N PRO A 62 9.02 24.39 -34.77
CA PRO A 62 7.61 24.58 -35.06
C PRO A 62 7.13 23.84 -36.32
N ALA A 63 8.02 23.47 -37.24
CA ALA A 63 7.63 22.78 -38.48
C ALA A 63 7.12 21.36 -38.21
N SER A 64 7.52 20.75 -37.09
CA SER A 64 6.99 19.47 -36.59
C SER A 64 5.56 19.55 -35.99
N GLY A 65 4.97 20.76 -35.97
CA GLY A 65 3.92 21.13 -35.02
C GLY A 65 2.67 20.25 -34.98
N GLN A 66 2.16 19.77 -36.11
CA GLN A 66 0.91 19.00 -36.12
C GLN A 66 1.06 17.63 -35.42
N HIS A 67 2.14 16.91 -35.69
CA HIS A 67 2.41 15.61 -35.06
C HIS A 67 2.73 15.77 -33.57
N THR A 68 3.53 16.78 -33.23
CA THR A 68 3.90 17.07 -31.85
C THR A 68 2.69 17.48 -31.01
N LEU A 69 1.76 18.28 -31.54
CA LEU A 69 0.51 18.63 -30.87
C LEU A 69 -0.43 17.43 -30.70
N ALA A 70 -0.50 16.53 -31.69
CA ALA A 70 -1.26 15.29 -31.55
C ALA A 70 -0.67 14.40 -30.45
N TYR A 71 0.66 14.31 -30.37
CA TYR A 71 1.34 13.56 -29.32
C TYR A 71 1.09 14.16 -27.93
N LEU A 72 1.14 15.48 -27.77
CA LEU A 72 0.83 16.16 -26.51
C LEU A 72 -0.61 15.89 -26.04
N ARG A 73 -1.59 15.83 -26.96
CA ARG A 73 -2.96 15.43 -26.61
C ARG A 73 -3.01 13.99 -26.10
N TYR A 74 -2.30 13.08 -26.76
CA TYR A 74 -2.20 11.69 -26.31
C TYR A 74 -1.62 11.59 -24.90
N LEU A 75 -0.50 12.28 -24.62
CA LEU A 75 0.13 12.29 -23.30
C LEU A 75 -0.82 12.83 -22.21
N SER A 76 -1.59 13.88 -22.52
CA SER A 76 -2.58 14.46 -21.60
C SER A 76 -3.74 13.51 -21.27
N LEU A 77 -4.23 12.77 -22.27
CA LEU A 77 -5.27 11.75 -22.06
C LEU A 77 -4.74 10.59 -21.20
N GLU A 78 -3.50 10.15 -21.46
CA GLU A 78 -2.89 9.07 -20.70
C GLU A 78 -2.58 9.49 -19.25
N ASP A 79 -2.10 10.71 -19.00
CA ASP A 79 -1.95 11.27 -17.64
C ASP A 79 -3.28 11.27 -16.90
N THR A 80 -4.35 11.73 -17.54
CA THR A 80 -5.71 11.74 -16.96
C THR A 80 -6.16 10.33 -16.59
N ARG A 81 -5.94 9.36 -17.48
CA ARG A 81 -6.29 7.95 -17.25
C ARG A 81 -5.51 7.35 -16.08
N LEU A 82 -4.20 7.60 -16.00
CA LEU A 82 -3.37 7.07 -14.91
C LEU A 82 -3.71 7.72 -13.57
N ARG A 83 -4.02 9.01 -13.54
CA ARG A 83 -4.51 9.68 -12.32
C ARG A 83 -5.84 9.12 -11.84
N ALA A 84 -6.76 8.85 -12.76
CA ALA A 84 -8.02 8.19 -12.42
C ALA A 84 -7.76 6.80 -11.81
N ALA A 85 -6.94 5.97 -12.47
CA ALA A 85 -6.56 4.66 -11.95
C ALA A 85 -5.83 4.72 -10.60
N ARG A 86 -5.01 5.76 -10.37
CA ARG A 86 -4.33 5.99 -9.09
C ARG A 86 -5.32 6.35 -7.98
N LYS A 87 -6.31 7.19 -8.30
CA LYS A 87 -7.37 7.60 -7.36
C LYS A 87 -8.31 6.44 -7.01
N GLU A 88 -8.57 5.54 -7.96
CA GLU A 88 -9.35 4.32 -7.71
C GLU A 88 -8.71 3.39 -6.67
N LEU A 89 -7.38 3.49 -6.44
CA LEU A 89 -6.71 2.72 -5.39
C LEU A 89 -6.87 3.29 -3.98
N ASP A 90 -7.22 4.57 -3.83
CA ASP A 90 -7.32 5.24 -2.52
C ASP A 90 -8.30 4.54 -1.56
N PRO A 91 -9.53 4.17 -1.95
CA PRO A 91 -10.43 3.46 -1.03
C PRO A 91 -9.89 2.07 -0.63
N ALA A 92 -9.25 1.36 -1.56
CA ALA A 92 -8.67 0.04 -1.27
C ALA A 92 -7.48 0.16 -0.30
N LEU A 93 -6.61 1.15 -0.50
CA LEU A 93 -5.51 1.45 0.42
C LEU A 93 -6.03 1.83 1.81
N ALA A 94 -7.01 2.71 1.90
CA ALA A 94 -7.59 3.13 3.17
C ALA A 94 -8.22 1.93 3.93
N ALA A 95 -8.98 1.09 3.23
CA ALA A 95 -9.54 -0.12 3.80
C ALA A 95 -8.46 -1.08 4.29
N GLN A 96 -7.40 -1.29 3.49
CA GLN A 96 -6.30 -2.19 3.80
C GLN A 96 -5.45 -1.68 4.98
N HIS A 97 -5.24 -0.37 5.09
CA HIS A 97 -4.60 0.24 6.26
C HIS A 97 -5.39 -0.07 7.54
N GLY A 98 -6.72 0.08 7.50
CA GLY A 98 -7.58 -0.26 8.63
C GLY A 98 -7.54 -1.75 8.99
N ALA A 99 -7.58 -2.64 7.99
CA ALA A 99 -7.49 -4.09 8.19
C ALA A 99 -6.13 -4.50 8.79
N THR A 100 -5.04 -3.96 8.26
CA THR A 100 -3.68 -4.19 8.73
C THR A 100 -3.50 -3.73 10.17
N ALA A 101 -3.94 -2.51 10.51
CA ALA A 101 -3.88 -1.99 11.88
C ALA A 101 -4.61 -2.89 12.88
N ARG A 102 -5.82 -3.38 12.51
CA ARG A 102 -6.58 -4.33 13.33
C ARG A 102 -5.88 -5.67 13.46
N ALA A 103 -5.24 -6.18 12.41
CA ALA A 103 -4.52 -7.46 12.46
C ALA A 103 -3.25 -7.39 13.32
N VAL A 104 -2.47 -6.31 13.20
CA VAL A 104 -1.32 -6.02 14.08
C VAL A 104 -1.78 -5.91 15.53
N GLY A 105 -2.80 -5.09 15.81
CA GLY A 105 -3.33 -4.92 17.16
C GLY A 105 -3.83 -6.22 17.79
N ARG A 106 -4.55 -7.06 17.03
CA ARG A 106 -4.99 -8.39 17.50
C ARG A 106 -3.80 -9.30 17.83
N HIS A 107 -2.81 -9.36 16.95
CA HIS A 107 -1.61 -10.17 17.20
C HIS A 107 -0.87 -9.72 18.46
N ASP A 108 -0.72 -8.41 18.67
CA ASP A 108 -0.05 -7.85 19.85
C ASP A 108 -0.80 -8.18 21.14
N VAL A 109 -2.14 -8.07 21.14
CA VAL A 109 -2.98 -8.43 22.30
C VAL A 109 -2.84 -9.92 22.62
N VAL A 110 -2.97 -10.79 21.63
CA VAL A 110 -2.86 -12.25 21.84
C VAL A 110 -1.47 -12.63 22.34
N THR A 111 -0.42 -12.01 21.82
CA THR A 111 0.96 -12.24 22.27
C THR A 111 1.16 -11.80 23.72
N LYS A 112 0.64 -10.62 24.11
CA LYS A 112 0.70 -10.12 25.50
C LYS A 112 -0.06 -11.03 26.47
N LEU A 113 -1.22 -11.57 26.06
CA LEU A 113 -1.99 -12.52 26.87
C LEU A 113 -1.25 -13.86 27.03
N GLY A 114 -0.50 -14.29 26.01
CA GLY A 114 0.32 -15.52 26.05
C GLY A 114 1.60 -15.39 26.88
N HIS A 115 2.08 -14.17 27.09
CA HIS A 115 3.26 -13.85 27.88
C HIS A 115 2.95 -12.70 28.84
N PRO A 116 2.10 -12.91 29.88
CA PRO A 116 1.87 -11.87 30.87
C PRO A 116 3.22 -11.53 31.50
N LYS A 117 3.60 -10.24 31.49
CA LYS A 117 4.82 -9.74 32.13
C LYS A 117 4.94 -10.39 33.52
N ARG A 118 5.99 -11.20 33.72
CA ARG A 118 6.42 -11.56 35.08
C ARG A 118 6.66 -10.23 35.80
N GLY A 119 5.98 -10.05 36.93
CA GLY A 119 5.92 -8.78 37.66
C GLY A 119 7.31 -8.16 37.87
N ALA A 120 7.34 -6.83 37.88
CA ALA A 120 8.51 -6.04 38.23
C ALA A 120 9.12 -6.55 39.55
N PRO A 121 10.46 -6.57 39.68
CA PRO A 121 11.11 -6.89 40.94
C PRO A 121 10.66 -5.89 42.01
N ARG A 122 10.39 -6.43 43.21
CA ARG A 122 10.07 -5.67 44.42
C ARG A 122 11.21 -4.74 44.81
#